data_AF-A0A953BWL6-F1
#
_entry.id   AF-A0A953BWL6-F1
#
_cell.length_a   1.000
_cell.length_b   1.000
_cell.length_c   1.000
_cell.angle_alpha   90.00
_cell.angle_beta   90.00
_cell.angle_gamma   90.00
#
_symmetry.space_group_name_H-M   'P 1'
#
loop_
_entity.id
_entity.type
_entity.pdbx_description
1 polymer ?
#
loop_
_entity_poly.entity_id
_entity_poly.type
_entity_poly.pdbx_seq_one_letter_code
_entity_poly.pdbx_strand_id
1 'polypeptide(L)'
;MQLTPEQKAQIAREKAANPDRRSFTIESTPEQSEFLRRARDAEEADKEATRVRVLRHKSLLAEGTFGGSLRRAIKADGRTWAEHEQASGVPAGRVESFYFGDLELTLDETNRLVASLGLQLVPVGA
;
A
#
# COMPACT_ATOMS: atom_id res chain seq x y z
N MET A 1 7.72 -14.76 21.49
CA MET A 1 7.77 -14.39 22.92
C MET A 1 7.68 -15.65 23.76
N GLN A 2 8.48 -15.78 24.83
CA GLN A 2 8.42 -16.91 25.77
C GLN A 2 7.71 -16.47 27.07
N LEU A 3 7.03 -17.41 27.73
CA LEU A 3 6.36 -17.18 29.01
C LEU A 3 7.36 -17.13 30.16
N THR A 4 7.21 -16.15 31.05
CA THR A 4 8.01 -16.07 32.27
C THR A 4 7.64 -17.19 33.26
N PRO A 5 8.52 -17.53 34.22
CA PRO A 5 8.19 -18.47 35.30
C PRO A 5 6.92 -18.08 36.08
N GLU A 6 6.71 -16.79 36.32
CA GLU A 6 5.51 -16.27 37.00
C GLU A 6 4.23 -16.49 36.19
N GLN A 7 4.27 -16.27 34.88
CA GLN A 7 3.15 -16.55 33.97
C GLN A 7 2.84 -18.05 33.90
N LYS A 8 3.87 -18.92 33.91
CA LYS A 8 3.67 -20.37 34.00
C LYS A 8 2.98 -20.77 35.31
N ALA A 9 3.35 -20.13 36.42
CA ALA A 9 2.69 -20.35 37.71
C ALA A 9 1.24 -19.81 37.74
N GLN A 10 0.94 -18.73 37.01
CA GLN A 10 -0.43 -18.23 36.84
C GLN A 10 -1.29 -19.22 36.05
N ILE A 11 -0.78 -19.76 34.93
CA ILE A 11 -1.48 -20.79 34.15
C ILE A 11 -1.75 -22.03 35.00
N ALA A 12 -0.77 -22.48 35.80
CA ALA A 12 -0.96 -23.62 36.69
C ALA A 12 -2.06 -23.39 37.72
N ARG A 13 -2.14 -22.18 38.31
CA ARG A 13 -3.20 -21.79 39.24
C ARG A 13 -4.57 -21.73 38.57
N GLU A 14 -4.67 -21.10 37.39
CA GLU A 14 -5.96 -21.03 36.69
C GLU A 14 -6.45 -22.40 36.23
N LYS A 15 -5.54 -23.26 35.77
CA LYS A 15 -5.88 -24.63 35.36
C LYS A 15 -6.34 -25.49 36.53
N ALA A 16 -5.76 -25.31 37.72
CA ALA A 16 -6.20 -25.99 38.93
C ALA A 16 -7.59 -25.50 39.39
N ALA A 17 -7.85 -24.20 39.27
CA ALA A 17 -9.14 -23.61 39.64
C ALA A 17 -10.26 -23.90 38.62
N ASN A 18 -9.93 -24.11 37.34
CA ASN A 18 -10.89 -24.29 36.25
C ASN A 18 -10.40 -25.38 35.26
N PRO A 19 -10.53 -26.67 35.61
CA PRO A 19 -9.95 -27.77 34.84
C PRO A 19 -10.57 -27.94 33.44
N ASP A 20 -11.83 -27.54 33.24
CA ASP A 20 -12.54 -27.67 31.96
C ASP A 20 -12.28 -26.50 30.99
N ARG A 21 -11.55 -25.46 31.43
CA ARG A 21 -11.30 -24.26 30.64
C ARG A 21 -10.17 -24.50 29.63
N ARG A 22 -10.43 -24.18 28.35
CA ARG A 22 -9.48 -24.38 27.23
C ARG A 22 -8.55 -23.19 26.96
N SER A 23 -8.81 -22.04 27.58
CA SER A 23 -8.04 -20.80 27.40
C SER A 23 -7.85 -20.11 28.75
N PHE A 24 -6.64 -19.63 29.00
CA PHE A 24 -6.28 -18.92 30.22
C PHE A 24 -5.77 -17.53 29.84
N THR A 25 -6.16 -16.53 30.63
CA THR A 25 -5.65 -15.17 30.47
C THR A 25 -4.48 -15.02 31.42
N ILE A 26 -3.32 -14.65 30.90
CA ILE A 26 -2.16 -14.31 31.72
C ILE A 26 -1.93 -12.82 31.66
N GLU A 27 -1.39 -12.27 32.75
CA GLU A 27 -0.97 -10.89 32.75
C GLU A 27 0.33 -10.77 31.95
N SER A 28 0.34 -9.86 30.97
CA SER A 28 1.54 -9.52 30.23
C SER A 28 2.53 -8.81 31.14
N THR A 29 3.82 -9.09 31.00
CA THR A 29 4.84 -8.28 31.68
C THR A 29 4.84 -6.85 31.13
N PRO A 30 5.39 -5.85 31.86
CA PRO A 30 5.55 -4.49 31.33
C PRO A 30 6.32 -4.46 30.00
N GLU A 31 7.38 -5.27 29.88
CA GLU A 31 8.18 -5.39 28.65
C GLU A 31 7.40 -5.99 27.48
N GLN A 32 6.62 -7.04 27.72
CA GLN A 32 5.75 -7.64 26.69
C GLN A 32 4.65 -6.67 26.26
N SER A 33 4.09 -5.91 27.21
CA SER A 33 3.08 -4.89 26.93
C SER A 33 3.65 -3.75 26.10
N GLU A 34 4.86 -3.28 26.41
CA GLU A 34 5.54 -2.27 25.63
C GLU A 34 5.90 -2.76 24.22
N PHE A 35 6.38 -4.00 24.11
CA PHE A 35 6.65 -4.63 22.80
C PHE A 35 5.39 -4.68 21.94
N LEU A 36 4.28 -5.18 22.49
CA LEU A 36 2.99 -5.26 21.77
C LEU A 36 2.48 -3.87 21.38
N ARG A 37 2.63 -2.87 22.25
CA ARG A 37 2.28 -1.49 21.94
C ARG A 37 3.09 -0.96 20.76
N ARG A 38 4.42 -1.09 20.80
CA ARG A 38 5.29 -0.64 19.70
C ARG A 38 4.98 -1.36 18.37
N ALA A 39 4.73 -2.66 18.43
CA ALA A 39 4.36 -3.44 17.24
C ALA A 39 3.03 -2.96 16.66
N ARG A 40 2.03 -2.69 17.51
CA ARG A 40 0.73 -2.14 17.10
C ARG A 40 0.86 -0.73 16.53
N ASP A 41 1.63 0.13 17.18
CA ASP A 41 1.85 1.51 16.74
C ASP A 41 2.53 1.52 15.35
N ALA A 42 3.49 0.62 15.11
CA ALA A 42 4.14 0.46 13.82
C ALA A 42 3.18 -0.09 12.74
N GLU A 43 2.36 -1.08 13.07
CA GLU A 43 1.34 -1.62 12.15
C GLU A 43 0.29 -0.57 11.78
N GLU A 44 -0.16 0.22 12.75
CA GLU A 44 -1.14 1.29 12.52
C GLU A 44 -0.54 2.41 11.64
N ALA A 45 0.72 2.77 11.87
CA ALA A 45 1.43 3.72 11.03
C ALA A 45 1.58 3.22 9.58
N ASP A 46 1.86 1.94 9.38
CA ASP A 46 1.93 1.33 8.04
C ASP A 46 0.57 1.30 7.33
N LYS A 47 -0.50 0.97 8.06
CA LYS A 47 -1.87 1.04 7.55
C LYS A 47 -2.26 2.45 7.16
N GLU A 48 -1.93 3.44 7.98
CA GLU A 48 -2.25 4.84 7.68
C GLU A 48 -1.44 5.33 6.47
N ALA A 49 -0.16 5.00 6.38
CA ALA A 49 0.66 5.31 5.20
C ALA A 49 0.05 4.70 3.91
N THR A 50 -0.39 3.44 3.99
CA THR A 50 -1.09 2.76 2.90
C THR A 50 -2.40 3.46 2.53
N ARG A 51 -3.20 3.85 3.53
CA ARG A 51 -4.45 4.56 3.33
C ARG A 51 -4.23 5.90 2.63
N VAL A 52 -3.26 6.70 3.10
CA VAL A 52 -2.90 7.99 2.51
C VAL A 52 -2.49 7.80 1.05
N ARG A 53 -1.64 6.78 0.75
CA ARG A 53 -1.24 6.47 -0.62
C ARG A 53 -2.43 6.12 -1.52
N VAL A 54 -3.37 5.30 -1.03
CA VAL A 54 -4.58 4.93 -1.78
C VAL A 54 -5.49 6.14 -2.02
N LEU A 55 -5.68 6.99 -1.02
CA LEU A 55 -6.50 8.20 -1.15
C LEU A 55 -5.89 9.17 -2.15
N ARG A 56 -4.58 9.41 -2.09
CA ARG A 56 -3.85 10.24 -3.05
C ARG A 56 -4.03 9.72 -4.47
N HIS A 57 -3.84 8.42 -4.68
CA HIS A 57 -4.02 7.80 -6.00
C HIS A 57 -5.45 7.96 -6.55
N LYS A 58 -6.47 7.78 -5.69
CA LYS A 58 -7.86 8.03 -6.07
C LYS A 58 -8.09 9.48 -6.48
N SER A 59 -7.51 10.44 -5.77
CA SER A 59 -7.59 11.85 -6.13
C SER A 59 -6.95 12.13 -7.49
N LEU A 60 -5.74 11.62 -7.75
CA LEU A 60 -5.05 11.76 -9.05
C LEU A 60 -5.89 11.19 -10.21
N LEU A 61 -6.55 10.05 -9.98
CA LEU A 61 -7.44 9.44 -10.96
C LEU A 61 -8.76 10.22 -11.15
N ALA A 62 -9.17 11.06 -10.21
CA ALA A 62 -10.38 11.88 -10.29
C ALA A 62 -10.10 13.26 -10.91
N GLU A 63 -8.84 13.68 -10.99
CA GLU A 63 -8.48 14.97 -11.55
C GLU A 63 -8.96 15.12 -13.00
N GLY A 64 -9.55 16.27 -13.31
CA GLY A 64 -9.90 16.70 -14.67
C GLY A 64 -8.70 17.15 -15.51
N THR A 65 -7.48 16.81 -15.08
CA THR A 65 -6.23 17.19 -15.74
C THR A 65 -5.86 16.20 -16.84
N PHE A 66 -4.92 16.59 -17.72
CA PHE A 66 -4.31 15.68 -18.68
C PHE A 66 -3.65 14.48 -17.96
N GLY A 67 -2.88 14.72 -16.90
CA GLY A 67 -2.25 13.67 -16.10
C GLY A 67 -3.27 12.70 -15.50
N GLY A 68 -4.36 13.19 -14.92
CA GLY A 68 -5.45 12.34 -14.43
C GLY A 68 -6.09 11.50 -15.54
N SER A 69 -6.28 12.07 -16.73
CA SER A 69 -6.82 11.37 -17.90
C SER A 69 -5.87 10.28 -18.40
N LEU A 70 -4.57 10.56 -18.48
CA LEU A 70 -3.55 9.59 -18.88
C LEU A 70 -3.48 8.43 -17.87
N ARG A 71 -3.51 8.70 -16.56
CA ARG A 71 -3.55 7.66 -15.52
C ARG A 71 -4.79 6.78 -15.63
N ARG A 72 -5.96 7.36 -15.93
CA ARG A 72 -7.18 6.58 -16.20
C ARG A 72 -7.04 5.71 -17.44
N ALA A 73 -6.43 6.20 -18.50
CA ALA A 73 -6.20 5.42 -19.71
C ALA A 73 -5.26 4.23 -19.47
N ILE A 74 -4.14 4.45 -18.78
CA ILE A 74 -3.22 3.38 -18.34
C ILE A 74 -3.99 2.31 -17.54
N LYS A 75 -4.83 2.74 -16.59
CA LYS A 75 -5.67 1.81 -15.80
C LYS A 75 -6.65 1.02 -16.67
N ALA A 76 -7.28 1.67 -17.64
CA ALA A 76 -8.31 1.07 -18.48
C ALA A 76 -7.73 0.10 -19.52
N ASP A 77 -6.52 0.37 -19.98
CA ASP A 77 -5.78 -0.45 -20.92
C ASP A 77 -5.40 -1.83 -20.34
N GLY A 78 -5.16 -1.91 -19.02
CA GLY A 78 -5.05 -3.17 -18.30
C GLY A 78 -3.76 -3.96 -18.53
N ARG A 79 -2.83 -3.43 -19.34
CA ARG A 79 -1.47 -3.96 -19.46
C ARG A 79 -0.71 -3.88 -18.13
N THR A 80 0.19 -4.84 -17.95
CA THR A 80 1.22 -4.80 -16.91
C THR A 80 2.23 -3.70 -17.19
N TRP A 81 3.00 -3.31 -16.18
CA TRP A 81 4.06 -2.30 -16.35
C TRP A 81 5.12 -2.73 -17.37
N ALA A 82 5.46 -4.01 -17.42
CA ALA A 82 6.39 -4.56 -18.40
C ALA A 82 5.84 -4.48 -19.83
N GLU A 83 4.54 -4.72 -20.02
CA GLU A 83 3.89 -4.58 -21.33
C GLU A 83 3.78 -3.11 -21.77
N HIS A 84 3.56 -2.18 -20.84
CA HIS A 84 3.67 -0.75 -21.12
C HIS A 84 5.08 -0.34 -21.55
N GLU A 85 6.11 -0.88 -20.89
CA GLU A 85 7.50 -0.65 -21.27
C GLU A 85 7.80 -1.17 -22.67
N GLN A 86 7.40 -2.41 -22.97
CA GLN A 86 7.59 -2.99 -24.30
C GLN A 86 6.90 -2.18 -25.40
N ALA A 87 5.71 -1.65 -25.13
CA ALA A 87 4.93 -0.93 -26.13
C ALA A 87 5.33 0.55 -26.30
N SER A 88 5.79 1.21 -25.24
CA SER A 88 6.12 2.65 -25.26
C SER A 88 7.62 2.94 -25.24
N GLY A 89 8.45 1.97 -24.82
CA GLY A 89 9.85 2.19 -24.51
C GLY A 89 10.09 3.09 -23.28
N VAL A 90 9.04 3.36 -22.48
CA VAL A 90 9.15 4.05 -21.19
C VAL A 90 9.38 3.00 -20.10
N PRO A 91 10.43 3.10 -19.27
CA PRO A 91 10.73 2.09 -18.26
C PRO A 91 9.53 1.79 -17.35
N ALA A 92 9.28 0.51 -17.04
CA ALA A 92 8.13 0.08 -16.24
C ALA A 92 8.03 0.82 -14.90
N GLY A 93 9.15 1.00 -14.20
CA GLY A 93 9.18 1.74 -12.94
C GLY A 93 8.80 3.22 -13.08
N ARG A 94 9.06 3.83 -14.25
CA ARG A 94 8.63 5.22 -14.52
C ARG A 94 7.14 5.31 -14.83
N VAL A 95 6.60 4.35 -15.58
CA VAL A 95 5.14 4.26 -15.78
C VAL A 95 4.43 4.09 -14.45
N GLU A 96 4.94 3.20 -13.59
CA GLU A 96 4.39 2.94 -12.25
C GLU A 96 4.48 4.18 -11.34
N SER A 97 5.64 4.81 -11.23
CA SER A 97 5.80 6.01 -10.39
C SER A 97 4.95 7.18 -10.91
N PHE A 98 4.80 7.33 -12.23
CA PHE A 98 3.85 8.30 -12.78
C PHE A 98 2.41 7.96 -12.41
N TYR A 99 2.03 6.70 -12.54
CA TYR A 99 0.68 6.21 -12.23
C TYR A 99 0.27 6.53 -10.80
N PHE A 100 1.18 6.34 -9.83
CA PHE A 100 0.96 6.67 -8.41
C PHE A 100 1.25 8.13 -8.04
N GLY A 101 1.69 8.96 -9.00
CA GLY A 101 1.97 10.38 -8.81
C GLY A 101 3.27 10.68 -8.07
N ASP A 102 4.19 9.73 -7.98
CA ASP A 102 5.50 9.90 -7.36
C ASP A 102 6.51 10.60 -8.29
N LEU A 103 6.12 10.80 -9.55
CA LEU A 103 6.95 11.25 -10.66
C LEU A 103 6.08 11.90 -11.73
N GLU A 104 6.63 12.89 -12.42
CA GLU A 104 6.10 13.38 -13.69
C GLU A 104 6.95 12.87 -14.86
N LEU A 105 6.28 12.38 -15.91
CA LEU A 105 6.96 11.93 -17.12
C LEU A 105 7.50 13.13 -17.90
N THR A 106 8.61 12.93 -18.61
CA THR A 106 9.06 13.91 -19.61
C THR A 106 8.05 13.99 -20.76
N LEU A 107 8.11 15.06 -21.55
CA LEU A 107 7.24 15.23 -22.72
C LEU A 107 7.40 14.08 -23.72
N ASP A 108 8.64 13.65 -23.96
CA ASP A 108 8.93 12.53 -24.86
C ASP A 108 8.33 11.21 -24.36
N GLU A 109 8.52 10.89 -23.07
CA GLU A 109 7.92 9.70 -22.44
C GLU A 109 6.39 9.75 -22.47
N THR A 110 5.82 10.91 -22.20
CA THR A 110 4.38 11.15 -22.28
C THR A 110 3.87 10.87 -23.68
N ASN A 111 4.52 11.42 -24.72
CA ASN A 111 4.13 11.22 -26.11
C ASN A 111 4.22 9.74 -26.52
N ARG A 112 5.30 9.05 -26.15
CA ARG A 112 5.46 7.61 -26.42
C ARG A 112 4.40 6.76 -25.72
N LEU A 113 4.09 7.08 -24.46
CA LEU A 113 3.07 6.36 -23.70
C LEU A 113 1.67 6.59 -24.27
N VAL A 114 1.32 7.85 -24.60
CA VAL A 114 0.05 8.21 -25.25
C VAL A 114 -0.11 7.47 -26.58
N ALA A 115 0.92 7.45 -27.41
CA ALA A 115 0.91 6.72 -28.69
C ALA A 115 0.71 5.21 -28.47
N SER A 116 1.39 4.62 -27.47
CA SER A 116 1.26 3.20 -27.15
C SER A 116 -0.13 2.80 -26.65
N LEU A 117 -0.89 3.75 -26.10
CA LEU A 117 -2.27 3.58 -25.63
C LEU A 117 -3.30 3.81 -26.76
N GLY A 118 -2.85 4.09 -27.99
CA GLY A 118 -3.74 4.41 -29.11
C GLY A 118 -4.48 5.73 -28.94
N LEU A 119 -3.97 6.62 -28.09
CA LEU A 119 -4.57 7.93 -27.82
C LEU A 119 -3.99 9.00 -28.75
N GLN A 120 -4.77 10.05 -28.99
CA GLN A 120 -4.32 11.23 -29.70
C GLN A 120 -4.41 12.45 -28.79
N LEU A 121 -3.32 13.23 -28.75
CA LEU A 121 -3.34 14.53 -28.09
C LEU A 121 -4.11 15.51 -28.96
N VAL A 122 -5.21 16.05 -28.44
CA VAL A 122 -5.95 17.13 -29.10
C VAL A 122 -5.54 18.44 -28.43
N PRO A 123 -4.98 19.40 -29.18
CA PRO A 123 -4.68 20.72 -28.64
C PRO A 123 -5.98 21.41 -28.25
N VAL A 124 -6.08 21.87 -27.01
CA VAL A 124 -7.12 22.81 -26.59
C VAL A 124 -6.60 24.20 -26.95
N GLY A 125 -7.35 24.93 -27.78
CA GLY A 125 -6.92 26.14 -28.48
C GLY A 125 -6.28 27.22 -27.60
N ALA A 126 -5.37 27.97 -28.25
CA ALA A 126 -4.65 29.13 -27.75
C ALA A 126 -5.55 30.31 -27.36
#